data_AF-A0A0C5VUV2-F1
#
_entry.id   AF-A0A0C5VUV2-F1
#
_cell.length_a   1.000
_cell.length_b   1.000
_cell.length_c   1.000
_cell.angle_alpha   90.00
_cell.angle_beta   90.00
_cell.angle_gamma   90.00
#
_symmetry.space_group_name_H-M   'P 1'
#
loop_
_entity.id
_entity.type
_entity.pdbx_description
1 polymer ?
#
loop_
_entity_poly.entity_id
_entity_poly.type
_entity_poly.pdbx_seq_one_letter_code
_entity_poly.pdbx_strand_id
1 'polypeptide(L)'
;MEYKNIVEKILGTLNAHEEQGELVIISTMPEIIARDIFHTAIEEWLKGLDVEHEPVECTMPYLLDQTCSKLSHRFAIELERAREIIDAYYTQWCKTRSIKEIAEIYWHETPSEMAKRAYWSVVMKKPDNRNLDYLEWRKQC
;
A
#
# COMPACT_ATOMS: atom_id res chain seq x y z
N MET A 1 -7.49 -1.51 8.57
CA MET A 1 -8.79 -2.18 8.77
C MET A 1 -9.83 -1.80 7.71
N GLU A 2 -9.56 -0.82 6.83
CA GLU A 2 -10.50 -0.36 5.78
C GLU A 2 -10.30 -1.02 4.41
N TYR A 3 -9.05 -1.34 4.01
CA TYR A 3 -8.73 -2.00 2.74
C TYR A 3 -9.50 -3.30 2.49
N LYS A 4 -9.44 -4.20 3.48
CA LYS A 4 -10.08 -5.52 3.39
C LYS A 4 -11.58 -5.35 3.18
N ASN A 5 -12.17 -4.36 3.84
CA ASN A 5 -13.59 -4.03 3.75
C ASN A 5 -13.98 -3.49 2.36
N ILE A 6 -13.12 -2.69 1.69
CA ILE A 6 -13.39 -2.19 0.33
C ILE A 6 -13.24 -3.29 -0.71
N VAL A 7 -12.18 -4.08 -0.66
CA VAL A 7 -11.98 -5.22 -1.58
C VAL A 7 -13.10 -6.24 -1.39
N GLU A 8 -13.51 -6.54 -0.16
CA GLU A 8 -14.66 -7.40 0.15
C GLU A 8 -15.97 -6.84 -0.41
N LYS A 9 -16.18 -5.51 -0.38
CA LYS A 9 -17.35 -4.88 -1.00
C LYS A 9 -17.35 -5.01 -2.52
N ILE A 10 -16.22 -4.73 -3.18
CA ILE A 10 -16.08 -4.90 -4.63
C ILE A 10 -16.34 -6.35 -5.01
N LEU A 11 -15.72 -7.29 -4.29
CA LEU A 11 -15.94 -8.72 -4.48
C LEU A 11 -17.42 -9.11 -4.29
N GLY A 12 -18.07 -8.58 -3.24
CA GLY A 12 -19.49 -8.79 -3.00
C GLY A 12 -20.37 -8.27 -4.14
N THR A 13 -20.04 -7.10 -4.71
CA THR A 13 -20.72 -6.55 -5.88
C THR A 13 -20.52 -7.43 -7.12
N LEU A 14 -19.29 -7.90 -7.38
CA LEU A 14 -19.01 -8.81 -8.48
C LEU A 14 -19.81 -10.11 -8.34
N ASN A 15 -19.81 -10.73 -7.16
CA ASN A 15 -20.55 -11.96 -6.93
C ASN A 15 -22.06 -11.77 -7.10
N ALA A 16 -22.62 -10.64 -6.64
CA ALA A 16 -24.04 -10.34 -6.81
C ALA A 16 -24.44 -10.21 -8.29
N HIS A 17 -23.61 -9.56 -9.11
CA HIS A 17 -23.86 -9.46 -10.55
C HIS A 17 -23.67 -10.82 -11.26
N GLU A 18 -22.80 -11.70 -10.77
CA GLU A 18 -22.67 -13.07 -11.27
C GLU A 18 -23.92 -13.91 -10.95
N GLU A 19 -24.43 -13.82 -9.72
CA GLU A 19 -25.69 -14.47 -9.31
C GLU A 19 -26.90 -14.00 -10.13
N GLN A 20 -26.90 -12.74 -10.55
CA GLN A 20 -27.93 -12.15 -11.42
C GLN A 20 -27.76 -12.52 -12.90
N GLY A 21 -26.64 -13.17 -13.28
CA GLY A 21 -26.32 -13.52 -14.66
C GLY A 21 -25.86 -12.32 -15.51
N GLU A 22 -25.50 -11.20 -14.88
CA GLU A 22 -25.01 -10.00 -15.56
C GLU A 22 -23.51 -10.10 -15.89
N LEU A 23 -22.75 -10.89 -15.12
CA LEU A 23 -21.39 -11.28 -15.47
C LEU A 23 -21.10 -12.76 -15.20
N VAL A 24 -19.95 -13.23 -15.69
CA VAL A 24 -19.43 -14.58 -15.40
C VAL A 24 -17.97 -14.44 -14.95
N ILE A 25 -17.64 -14.96 -13.76
CA ILE A 25 -16.30 -14.93 -13.20
C ILE A 25 -15.68 -16.31 -13.35
N ILE A 26 -14.85 -16.47 -14.37
CA ILE A 26 -14.15 -17.74 -14.64
C ILE A 26 -12.87 -17.92 -13.81
N SER A 27 -12.49 -16.93 -13.01
CA SER A 27 -11.28 -16.97 -12.18
C SER A 27 -11.50 -17.82 -10.94
N THR A 28 -10.50 -18.64 -10.59
CA THR A 28 -10.48 -19.37 -9.32
C THR A 28 -10.08 -18.51 -8.12
N MET A 29 -9.72 -17.24 -8.35
CA MET A 29 -9.30 -16.27 -7.32
C MET A 29 -9.95 -14.90 -7.60
N PRO A 30 -11.28 -14.77 -7.46
CA PRO A 30 -12.02 -13.54 -7.76
C PRO A 30 -11.60 -12.34 -6.88
N GLU A 31 -11.05 -12.59 -5.70
CA GLU A 31 -10.46 -11.58 -4.82
C GLU A 31 -9.28 -10.82 -5.47
N ILE A 32 -8.54 -11.47 -6.37
CA ILE A 32 -7.48 -10.80 -7.14
C ILE A 32 -8.09 -9.77 -8.09
N ILE A 33 -9.19 -10.11 -8.77
CA ILE A 33 -9.90 -9.21 -9.67
C ILE A 33 -10.40 -7.99 -8.90
N ALA A 34 -11.04 -8.21 -7.75
CA ALA A 34 -11.54 -7.12 -6.90
C ALA A 34 -10.42 -6.18 -6.44
N ARG A 35 -9.26 -6.73 -6.07
CA ARG A 35 -8.07 -5.93 -5.73
C ARG A 35 -7.57 -5.11 -6.92
N ASP A 36 -7.48 -5.72 -8.10
CA ASP A 36 -6.92 -5.04 -9.28
C ASP A 36 -7.85 -3.91 -9.76
N ILE A 37 -9.17 -4.09 -9.66
CA ILE A 37 -10.16 -3.03 -9.88
C ILE A 37 -9.94 -1.87 -8.89
N PHE A 38 -9.82 -2.17 -7.61
CA PHE A 38 -9.56 -1.16 -6.59
C PHE A 38 -8.27 -0.39 -6.87
N HIS A 39 -7.17 -1.09 -7.16
CA HIS A 39 -5.89 -0.46 -7.47
C HIS A 39 -5.98 0.44 -8.70
N THR A 40 -6.64 -0.01 -9.77
CA THR A 40 -6.83 0.80 -10.99
C THR A 40 -7.64 2.06 -10.69
N ALA A 41 -8.71 1.95 -9.89
CA ALA A 41 -9.53 3.11 -9.52
C ALA A 41 -8.74 4.12 -8.67
N ILE A 42 -7.92 3.64 -7.72
CA ILE A 42 -7.03 4.49 -6.93
C ILE A 42 -5.98 5.16 -7.82
N GLU A 43 -5.37 4.43 -8.76
CA GLU A 43 -4.40 4.99 -9.71
C GLU A 43 -4.95 6.14 -10.54
N GLU A 44 -6.15 5.98 -11.09
CA GLU A 44 -6.80 7.03 -11.87
C GLU A 44 -7.20 8.22 -10.99
N TRP A 45 -7.69 7.95 -9.79
CA TRP A 45 -8.03 9.00 -8.84
C TRP A 45 -6.79 9.81 -8.42
N LEU A 46 -5.67 9.14 -8.13
CA LEU A 46 -4.38 9.76 -7.82
C LEU A 46 -3.87 10.68 -8.92
N LYS A 47 -4.07 10.32 -10.19
CA LYS A 47 -3.67 11.17 -11.33
C LYS A 47 -4.48 12.46 -11.44
N GLY A 48 -5.70 12.46 -10.91
CA GLY A 48 -6.64 13.59 -11.00
C GLY A 48 -6.65 14.53 -9.79
N LEU A 49 -5.86 14.25 -8.75
CA LEU A 49 -5.81 15.06 -7.54
C LEU A 49 -4.81 16.21 -7.66
N ASP A 50 -5.25 17.39 -7.22
CA ASP A 50 -4.33 18.47 -6.83
C ASP A 50 -3.74 18.10 -5.46
N VAL A 51 -2.41 18.17 -5.35
CA VAL A 51 -1.54 17.58 -4.32
C VAL A 51 -1.90 17.99 -2.87
N GLU A 52 -2.74 19.01 -2.68
CA GLU A 52 -3.02 19.62 -1.38
C GLU A 52 -4.13 18.96 -0.54
N HIS A 53 -4.99 18.10 -1.10
CA HIS A 53 -6.23 17.66 -0.40
C HIS A 53 -6.45 16.14 -0.35
N GLU A 54 -5.40 15.33 -0.47
CA GLU A 54 -5.55 13.87 -0.54
C GLU A 54 -5.86 13.20 0.82
N PRO A 55 -6.89 12.33 0.90
CA PRO A 55 -7.06 11.40 2.01
C PRO A 55 -6.01 10.27 1.94
N VAL A 56 -4.82 10.54 2.49
CA VAL A 56 -3.64 9.67 2.46
C VAL A 56 -3.89 8.29 3.11
N GLU A 57 -4.87 8.18 4.01
CA GLU A 57 -5.21 6.93 4.70
C GLU A 57 -5.83 5.89 3.75
N CYS A 58 -6.55 6.32 2.72
CA CYS A 58 -7.22 5.44 1.75
C CYS A 58 -6.24 4.81 0.75
N THR A 59 -5.10 5.44 0.50
CA THR A 59 -4.10 5.02 -0.50
C THR A 59 -3.00 4.13 0.09
N MET A 60 -2.85 4.12 1.41
CA MET A 60 -1.87 3.30 2.14
C MET A 60 -1.81 1.82 1.72
N PRO A 61 -2.93 1.09 1.53
CA PRO A 61 -2.87 -0.32 1.14
C PRO A 61 -2.27 -0.53 -0.26
N TYR A 62 -2.65 0.33 -1.19
CA TYR A 62 -2.09 0.34 -2.54
C TYR A 62 -0.58 0.66 -2.51
N LEU A 63 -0.18 1.68 -1.75
CA LEU A 63 1.23 2.06 -1.59
C LEU A 63 2.06 0.95 -0.94
N LEU A 64 1.50 0.21 0.02
CA LEU A 64 2.16 -0.95 0.64
C LEU A 64 2.38 -2.08 -0.37
N ASP A 65 1.39 -2.43 -1.20
CA ASP A 65 1.53 -3.50 -2.19
C ASP A 65 2.50 -3.10 -3.32
N GLN A 66 2.50 -1.82 -3.72
CA GLN A 66 3.54 -1.28 -4.60
C GLN A 66 4.94 -1.40 -3.99
N THR A 67 5.07 -1.09 -2.69
CA THR A 67 6.34 -1.18 -1.98
C THR A 67 6.84 -2.62 -1.91
N CYS A 68 5.93 -3.59 -1.65
CA CYS A 68 6.23 -5.02 -1.73
C CYS A 68 6.78 -5.41 -3.11
N SER A 69 6.11 -4.98 -4.18
CA SER A 69 6.52 -5.25 -5.56
C SER A 69 7.89 -4.66 -5.88
N LYS A 70 8.15 -3.41 -5.46
CA LYS A 70 9.47 -2.76 -5.63
C LYS A 70 10.55 -3.47 -4.83
N LEU A 71 10.26 -3.96 -3.63
CA LEU A 71 11.21 -4.67 -2.79
C LEU A 71 11.57 -6.03 -3.39
N SER A 72 10.57 -6.82 -3.79
CA SER A 72 10.76 -8.11 -4.46
C SER A 72 11.65 -7.96 -5.69
N HIS A 73 11.33 -7.02 -6.58
CA HIS A 73 12.11 -6.79 -7.80
C HIS A 73 13.53 -6.28 -7.50
N ARG A 74 13.68 -5.32 -6.59
CA ARG A 74 14.97 -4.66 -6.32
C ARG A 74 15.98 -5.59 -5.66
N PHE A 75 15.53 -6.47 -4.78
CA PHE A 75 16.41 -7.36 -4.00
C PHE A 75 16.35 -8.81 -4.46
N ALA A 76 15.65 -9.09 -5.57
CA ALA A 76 15.46 -10.44 -6.12
C ALA A 76 14.96 -11.44 -5.06
N ILE A 77 13.96 -11.03 -4.28
CA ILE A 77 13.32 -11.90 -3.29
C ILE A 77 11.89 -12.22 -3.69
N GLU A 78 11.39 -13.36 -3.23
CA GLU A 78 10.01 -13.77 -3.48
C GLU A 78 9.01 -12.75 -2.91
N LEU A 79 7.88 -12.59 -3.59
CA LEU A 79 6.86 -11.60 -3.23
C LEU A 79 6.28 -11.85 -1.84
N GLU A 80 6.11 -13.12 -1.45
CA GLU A 80 5.67 -13.50 -0.11
C GLU A 80 6.66 -13.02 0.96
N ARG A 81 7.96 -13.27 0.74
CA ARG A 81 9.00 -12.76 1.62
C ARG A 81 9.07 -11.23 1.64
N ALA A 82 8.81 -10.58 0.51
CA ALA A 82 8.73 -9.12 0.45
C ALA A 82 7.58 -8.59 1.31
N ARG A 83 6.41 -9.24 1.28
CA ARG A 83 5.26 -8.90 2.13
C ARG A 83 5.60 -9.02 3.60
N GLU A 84 6.23 -10.12 4.02
CA GLU A 84 6.67 -10.30 5.41
C GLU A 84 7.59 -9.16 5.89
N ILE A 85 8.50 -8.71 5.04
CA ILE A 85 9.43 -7.61 5.35
C ILE A 85 8.67 -6.28 5.48
N ILE A 86 7.78 -5.98 4.54
CA ILE A 86 6.98 -4.75 4.58
C ILE A 86 6.03 -4.75 5.77
N ASP A 87 5.39 -5.87 6.08
CA ASP A 87 4.48 -6.00 7.22
C ASP A 87 5.23 -5.84 8.55
N ALA A 88 6.42 -6.45 8.68
CA ALA A 88 7.27 -6.27 9.86
C ALA A 88 7.70 -4.80 10.01
N TYR A 89 8.05 -4.14 8.92
CA TYR A 89 8.44 -2.74 8.90
C TYR A 89 7.27 -1.80 9.27
N TYR A 90 6.11 -2.00 8.65
CA TYR A 90 4.89 -1.27 8.94
C TYR A 90 4.45 -1.46 10.40
N THR A 91 4.52 -2.69 10.91
CA THR A 91 4.22 -3.01 12.32
C THR A 91 5.14 -2.26 13.29
N GLN A 92 6.43 -2.11 12.97
CA GLN A 92 7.36 -1.32 13.79
C GLN A 92 6.92 0.15 13.87
N TRP A 93 6.40 0.70 12.79
CA TRP A 93 5.89 2.07 12.78
C TRP A 93 4.60 2.22 13.54
N CYS A 94 3.64 1.30 13.41
CA CYS A 94 2.40 1.35 14.18
C CYS A 94 2.63 1.32 15.71
N LYS A 95 3.80 0.87 16.18
CA LYS A 95 4.17 0.92 17.62
C LYS A 95 4.57 2.31 18.09
N THR A 96 4.97 3.20 17.19
CA THR A 96 5.62 4.48 17.52
C THR A 96 4.97 5.69 16.87
N ARG A 97 4.04 5.49 15.92
CA ARG A 97 3.42 6.53 15.10
C ARG A 97 1.94 6.21 14.89
N SER A 98 1.15 7.26 14.74
CA SER A 98 -0.24 7.21 14.28
C SER A 98 -0.32 6.85 12.79
N ILE A 99 -1.50 6.40 12.35
CA ILE A 99 -1.76 6.08 10.94
C ILE A 99 -1.54 7.30 10.04
N LYS A 100 -1.99 8.49 10.48
CA LYS A 100 -1.78 9.75 9.77
C LYS A 100 -0.30 10.05 9.54
N GLU A 101 0.55 9.90 10.55
CA GLU A 101 2.00 10.13 10.41
C GLU A 101 2.64 9.12 9.46
N ILE A 102 2.22 7.85 9.49
CA ILE A 102 2.72 6.84 8.55
C ILE A 102 2.30 7.17 7.12
N ALA A 103 1.05 7.62 6.95
CA ALA A 103 0.51 8.05 5.68
C ALA A 103 1.32 9.23 5.12
N GLU A 104 1.61 10.25 5.94
CA GLU A 104 2.49 11.37 5.54
C GLU A 104 3.89 10.91 5.13
N ILE A 105 4.48 9.90 5.77
CA ILE A 105 5.78 9.35 5.34
C ILE A 105 5.68 8.72 3.94
N TYR A 106 4.66 7.92 3.71
CA TYR A 106 4.41 7.28 2.42
C TYR A 106 4.06 8.26 1.31
N TRP A 107 3.47 9.41 1.67
CA TRP A 107 3.22 10.50 0.74
C TRP A 107 4.52 11.13 0.23
N HIS A 108 5.42 11.41 1.17
CA HIS A 108 6.66 12.09 0.83
C HIS A 108 7.76 11.14 0.35
N GLU A 109 7.61 9.82 0.45
CA GLU A 109 8.58 8.85 -0.06
C GLU A 109 7.98 7.89 -1.08
N THR A 110 8.69 7.72 -2.19
CA THR A 110 8.24 6.78 -3.23
C THR A 110 8.24 5.34 -2.72
N PRO A 111 7.38 4.46 -3.25
CA PRO A 111 7.41 3.02 -2.94
C PRO A 111 8.79 2.37 -3.12
N SER A 112 9.62 2.92 -4.02
CA SER A 112 11.01 2.45 -4.20
C SER A 112 11.94 2.87 -3.07
N GLU A 113 11.81 4.09 -2.53
CA GLU A 113 12.58 4.54 -1.35
C GLU A 113 12.17 3.73 -0.12
N MET A 114 10.87 3.55 0.04
CA MET A 114 10.26 2.76 1.11
C MET A 114 10.72 1.31 1.09
N ALA A 115 10.75 0.68 -0.08
CA ALA A 115 11.24 -0.69 -0.26
C ALA A 115 12.69 -0.85 0.18
N LYS A 116 13.56 0.10 -0.20
CA LYS A 116 14.97 0.10 0.20
C LYS A 116 15.08 0.19 1.73
N ARG A 117 14.35 1.10 2.36
CA ARG A 117 14.42 1.29 3.81
C ARG A 117 13.89 0.11 4.60
N ALA A 118 12.77 -0.46 4.19
CA ALA A 118 12.21 -1.64 4.83
C ALA A 118 13.22 -2.80 4.83
N TYR A 119 13.89 -3.03 3.69
CA TYR A 119 14.96 -4.03 3.60
C TYR A 119 16.11 -3.74 4.57
N TRP A 120 16.62 -2.50 4.63
CA TRP A 120 17.70 -2.15 5.56
C TRP A 120 17.30 -2.27 7.03
N SER A 121 16.07 -1.89 7.38
CA SER A 121 15.57 -1.96 8.75
C SER A 121 15.36 -3.38 9.22
N VAL A 122 14.64 -4.19 8.43
CA VAL A 122 14.20 -5.52 8.84
C VAL A 122 15.27 -6.57 8.57
N VAL A 123 15.85 -6.59 7.37
CA VAL A 123 16.80 -7.64 6.96
C VAL A 123 18.20 -7.33 7.50
N MET A 124 18.67 -6.10 7.31
CA MET A 124 20.02 -5.69 7.70
C MET A 124 20.09 -5.20 9.16
N LYS A 125 18.96 -5.22 9.89
CA LYS A 125 18.84 -4.81 11.30
C LYS A 125 19.39 -3.41 11.58
N LYS A 126 19.27 -2.50 10.60
CA LYS A 126 19.69 -1.09 10.75
C LYS A 126 18.45 -0.24 11.06
N PRO A 127 18.24 0.18 12.32
CA PRO A 127 17.00 0.84 12.71
C PRO A 127 16.72 2.08 11.86
N ASP A 128 15.46 2.25 11.47
CA ASP A 128 15.01 3.47 10.81
C ASP A 128 14.96 4.61 11.81
N ASN A 129 15.85 5.58 11.63
CA ASN A 129 16.11 6.68 12.54
C ASN A 129 15.40 7.98 12.15
N ARG A 130 14.46 7.95 11.20
CA ARG A 130 13.68 9.13 10.83
C ARG A 130 12.81 9.59 12.00
N ASN A 131 13.03 10.81 12.45
CA ASN A 131 12.10 11.56 13.28
C ASN A 131 11.15 12.39 12.39
N LEU A 132 10.14 13.01 13.00
CA LEU A 132 9.18 13.85 12.29
C LEU A 132 9.86 15.10 11.68
N ASP A 133 10.95 15.60 12.26
CA ASP A 133 11.72 16.73 11.74
C ASP A 133 12.26 16.48 10.31
N TYR A 134 12.56 15.22 9.95
CA TYR A 134 12.92 14.85 8.58
C TYR A 134 11.77 15.09 7.59
N LEU A 135 10.52 14.89 8.01
CA LEU A 135 9.34 15.18 7.18
C LEU A 135 9.12 16.68 7.05
N GLU A 136 9.36 17.47 8.11
CA GLU A 136 9.24 18.93 8.06
C GLU A 136 10.18 19.56 7.02
N TRP A 137 11.41 19.06 6.89
CA TRP A 137 12.34 19.53 5.86
C TRP A 137 11.84 19.26 4.43
N ARG A 138 11.26 18.07 4.15
CA ARG A 138 10.68 17.77 2.83
C ARG A 138 9.42 18.58 2.51
N LYS A 139 8.72 19.12 3.51
CA LYS A 139 7.58 20.04 3.31
C LYS A 139 8.02 21.46 2.90
N GLN A 140 9.30 21.80 3.03
CA GLN A 140 9.85 23.14 2.70
C GLN A 140 10.45 23.23 1.27
N CYS A 141 10.52 22.11 0.55
CA CYS A 141 11.07 22.02 -0.81
C CYS A 141 9.96 21.77 -1.83
#